data_AF-A0A7I9WRZ1-F1
#
_entry.id   AF-A0A7I9WRZ1-F1
#
_cell.length_a   1.000
_cell.length_b   1.000
_cell.length_c   1.000
_cell.angle_alpha   90.00
_cell.angle_beta   90.00
_cell.angle_gamma   90.00
#
_symmetry.space_group_name_H-M   'P 1'
#
loop_
_entity.id
_entity.type
_entity.pdbx_description
1 polymer ?
#
loop_
_entity_poly.entity_id
_entity_poly.type
_entity_poly.pdbx_seq_one_letter_code
_entity_poly.pdbx_strand_id
1 'polypeptide(L)'
;MDQRTRAAADRRRKFTIAIVAAVVGVAIVVPIAGSLLVQMFSSDAASEQSNQTPTSTAPPVYTIKPLSVRPVIAVEGVLPETCPPPGPSDPAVEVRVCDFTRTALYTLGPQGVALQLVRVDSLLSPITNGYIVQVAMNSESASAFADYTRSQVGKQIAFVRASTVVSAPQISEAVVGDLLQLSGNLTEQQSDEMARLLQDET
;
A
#
# COMPACT_ATOMS: atom_id res chain seq x y z
N MET A 1 12.86 55.39 -23.60
CA MET A 1 11.73 54.53 -23.24
C MET A 1 11.81 53.30 -24.15
N ASP A 2 12.75 52.37 -23.98
CA ASP A 2 12.99 51.38 -22.91
C ASP A 2 12.00 50.19 -22.93
N GLN A 3 12.57 49.01 -23.21
CA GLN A 3 12.11 47.61 -23.07
C GLN A 3 12.77 46.79 -24.20
N ARG A 4 14.07 46.51 -24.16
CA ARG A 4 14.76 45.48 -23.35
C ARG A 4 14.04 44.11 -23.35
N THR A 5 14.81 43.14 -23.85
CA THR A 5 14.78 41.67 -23.61
C THR A 5 13.67 40.83 -24.24
N ARG A 6 13.98 40.19 -25.37
CA ARG A 6 13.64 38.77 -25.61
C ARG A 6 14.85 38.05 -26.24
N ALA A 7 15.60 37.34 -25.38
CA ALA A 7 16.54 36.28 -25.72
C ALA A 7 15.72 35.06 -26.24
N ALA A 8 16.05 34.38 -27.34
CA ALA A 8 17.23 33.64 -27.77
C ALA A 8 17.20 32.14 -27.38
N ALA A 9 17.56 31.33 -28.39
CA ALA A 9 17.98 29.93 -28.35
C ALA A 9 16.92 28.81 -28.35
N ASP A 10 16.75 28.16 -29.50
CA ASP A 10 16.94 26.70 -29.55
C ASP A 10 17.58 26.30 -30.90
N ARG A 11 18.66 25.53 -30.83
CA ARG A 11 19.56 25.18 -31.96
C ARG A 11 19.67 23.66 -32.06
N ARG A 12 18.94 23.09 -33.02
CA ARG A 12 19.02 21.68 -33.44
C ARG A 12 20.43 21.29 -33.86
N ARG A 13 20.96 20.17 -33.34
CA ARG A 13 22.12 19.47 -33.89
C ARG A 13 21.87 17.96 -33.97
N LYS A 14 22.09 17.44 -35.18
CA LYS A 14 21.97 16.04 -35.61
C LYS A 14 23.23 15.27 -35.16
N PHE A 15 23.07 14.05 -34.65
CA PHE A 15 24.17 13.16 -34.28
C PHE A 15 24.22 11.93 -35.21
N THR A 16 25.37 11.73 -35.84
CA THR A 16 25.76 10.54 -36.62
C THR A 16 27.19 10.18 -36.24
N ILE A 17 27.44 8.99 -35.66
CA ILE A 17 28.77 8.37 -35.46
C ILE A 17 28.52 6.85 -35.46
N ALA A 18 28.76 6.10 -36.53
CA ALA A 18 30.01 5.50 -37.02
C ALA A 18 30.44 4.22 -36.27
N ILE A 19 30.27 3.08 -36.93
CA ILE A 19 30.69 1.72 -36.56
C ILE A 19 32.14 1.53 -37.03
N VAL A 20 33.03 1.03 -36.17
CA VAL A 20 34.37 0.57 -36.57
C VAL A 20 34.60 -0.83 -36.00
N ALA A 21 34.76 -1.79 -36.91
CA ALA A 21 35.19 -3.15 -36.65
C ALA A 21 36.73 -3.22 -36.65
N ALA A 22 37.31 -4.03 -35.77
CA ALA A 22 38.71 -4.46 -35.88
C ALA A 22 38.84 -5.91 -35.37
N VAL A 23 39.10 -6.82 -36.31
CA VAL A 23 39.55 -8.20 -36.09
C VAL A 23 41.01 -8.26 -36.49
N VAL A 24 41.90 -8.71 -35.60
CA VAL A 24 43.22 -9.27 -35.95
C VAL A 24 43.58 -10.33 -34.90
N GLY A 25 43.83 -11.57 -35.33
CA GLY A 25 44.29 -12.68 -34.48
C GLY A 25 45.81 -12.90 -34.52
N VAL A 26 46.28 -13.98 -33.86
CA VAL A 26 47.27 -14.98 -34.34
C VAL A 26 47.89 -15.82 -33.19
N ALA A 27 47.93 -17.15 -33.43
CA ALA A 27 48.86 -18.23 -33.01
C ALA A 27 49.11 -18.63 -31.53
N ILE A 28 48.51 -19.79 -31.20
CA ILE A 28 49.04 -21.03 -30.57
C ILE A 28 50.54 -21.08 -30.18
N VAL A 29 50.83 -21.49 -28.93
CA VAL A 29 51.92 -22.43 -28.57
C VAL A 29 51.46 -23.31 -27.39
N VAL A 30 51.55 -24.64 -27.55
CA VAL A 30 51.38 -25.66 -26.49
C VAL A 30 52.77 -26.10 -26.02
N PRO A 31 52.94 -26.44 -24.74
CA PRO A 31 53.59 -27.72 -24.47
C PRO A 31 52.84 -28.55 -23.41
N ILE A 32 52.84 -29.85 -23.72
CA ILE A 32 52.37 -30.97 -22.91
C ILE A 32 53.52 -31.37 -21.99
N ALA A 33 53.31 -31.44 -20.67
CA ALA A 33 53.97 -32.39 -19.75
C ALA A 33 53.56 -32.11 -18.31
N GLY A 34 52.66 -32.93 -17.78
CA GLY A 34 52.23 -32.87 -16.38
C GLY A 34 51.23 -33.96 -16.06
N SER A 35 51.49 -35.20 -16.50
CA SER A 35 50.75 -36.36 -16.01
C SER A 35 51.27 -36.69 -14.61
N LEU A 36 50.42 -36.61 -13.58
CA LEU A 36 50.29 -37.64 -12.55
C LEU A 36 49.10 -37.33 -11.59
N LEU A 37 48.16 -38.29 -11.53
CA LEU A 37 47.26 -38.64 -10.42
C LEU A 37 46.14 -37.66 -10.02
N VAL A 38 44.90 -37.94 -10.45
CA VAL A 38 43.85 -38.66 -9.69
C VAL A 38 42.52 -38.49 -10.44
N GLN A 39 41.92 -39.62 -10.85
CA GLN A 39 40.51 -39.68 -11.18
C GLN A 39 39.72 -40.08 -9.94
N MET A 40 38.89 -39.15 -9.47
CA MET A 40 37.67 -39.29 -8.67
C MET A 40 37.24 -37.82 -8.50
N PHE A 41 36.12 -37.33 -9.01
CA PHE A 41 34.77 -37.81 -8.79
C PHE A 41 33.90 -37.48 -10.02
N SER A 42 33.26 -38.51 -10.56
CA SER A 42 32.13 -38.35 -11.47
C SER A 42 30.89 -37.93 -10.68
N SER A 43 30.01 -37.22 -11.39
CA SER A 43 28.76 -36.63 -10.97
C SER A 43 27.86 -37.51 -10.11
N ASP A 44 27.51 -37.01 -8.92
CA ASP A 44 26.24 -37.30 -8.26
C ASP A 44 25.93 -36.17 -7.28
N ALA A 45 24.83 -35.45 -7.50
CA ALA A 45 24.22 -34.55 -6.52
C ALA A 45 22.74 -34.33 -6.86
N ALA A 46 21.97 -35.41 -6.77
CA ALA A 46 20.56 -35.35 -6.47
C ALA A 46 20.35 -35.63 -4.96
N SER A 47 19.39 -34.89 -4.40
CA SER A 47 18.65 -35.11 -3.14
C SER A 47 19.32 -34.90 -1.77
N GLU A 48 18.90 -33.78 -1.17
CA GLU A 48 18.16 -33.68 0.11
C GLU A 48 18.83 -33.86 1.49
N GLN A 49 18.48 -32.88 2.34
CA GLN A 49 18.15 -32.97 3.77
C GLN A 49 19.18 -32.29 4.70
N SER A 50 19.06 -30.97 4.87
CA SER A 50 18.22 -30.30 5.89
C SER A 50 18.74 -30.50 7.31
N ASN A 51 19.56 -29.56 7.76
CA ASN A 51 19.64 -29.22 9.18
C ASN A 51 19.74 -27.69 9.34
N GLN A 52 18.85 -26.98 8.65
CA GLN A 52 18.61 -25.57 8.96
C GLN A 52 17.66 -25.53 10.16
N THR A 53 18.23 -25.17 11.30
CA THR A 53 17.52 -24.75 12.51
C THR A 53 16.35 -23.83 12.13
N PRO A 54 15.09 -24.11 12.54
CA PRO A 54 14.03 -23.14 12.35
C PRO A 54 14.34 -21.93 13.24
N THR A 55 14.74 -20.81 12.64
CA THR A 55 14.56 -19.51 13.28
C THR A 55 13.06 -19.31 13.41
N SER A 56 12.52 -19.65 14.58
CA SER A 56 11.21 -19.18 15.02
C SER A 56 11.29 -17.67 15.16
N THR A 57 11.11 -16.97 14.04
CA THR A 57 10.91 -15.52 14.03
C THR A 57 9.71 -15.23 14.93
N ALA A 58 9.96 -14.58 16.07
CA ALA A 58 8.89 -14.06 16.91
C ALA A 58 7.94 -13.24 16.01
N PRO A 59 6.61 -13.37 16.16
CA PRO A 59 5.68 -12.62 15.33
C PRO A 59 5.99 -11.12 15.49
N PRO A 60 5.94 -10.35 14.39
CA PRO A 60 6.11 -8.90 14.47
C PRO A 60 5.08 -8.32 15.44
N VAL A 61 5.55 -7.53 16.42
CA VAL A 61 4.68 -6.81 17.35
C VAL A 61 4.15 -5.58 16.61
N TYR A 62 2.84 -5.56 16.36
CA TYR A 62 2.17 -4.40 15.78
C TYR A 62 1.65 -3.50 16.90
N THR A 63 1.96 -2.20 16.84
CA THR A 63 1.58 -1.19 17.84
C THR A 63 0.26 -0.50 17.51
N ILE A 64 -0.12 -0.47 16.23
CA ILE A 64 -1.37 0.13 15.78
C ILE A 64 -2.52 -0.84 16.04
N LYS A 65 -3.57 -0.42 16.73
CA LYS A 65 -4.76 -1.26 16.94
C LYS A 65 -5.46 -1.58 15.60
N PRO A 66 -6.10 -2.76 15.46
CA PRO A 66 -6.85 -3.10 14.25
C PRO A 66 -7.92 -2.07 13.86
N LEU A 67 -7.99 -1.75 12.58
CA LEU A 67 -8.98 -0.86 11.98
C LEU A 67 -10.26 -1.64 11.65
N SER A 68 -11.41 -1.17 12.13
CA SER A 68 -12.69 -1.82 11.88
C SER A 68 -13.21 -1.50 10.47
N VAL A 69 -13.64 -2.52 9.74
CA VAL A 69 -14.33 -2.35 8.45
C VAL A 69 -15.76 -2.87 8.57
N ARG A 70 -16.71 -2.00 8.25
CA ARG A 70 -18.15 -2.26 8.43
C ARG A 70 -18.91 -1.98 7.13
N PRO A 71 -19.95 -2.75 6.79
CA PRO A 71 -20.82 -2.41 5.67
C PRO A 71 -21.67 -1.18 6.03
N VAL A 72 -21.87 -0.30 5.06
CA VAL A 72 -22.76 0.87 5.21
C VAL A 72 -24.18 0.45 4.85
N ILE A 73 -25.12 0.71 5.75
CA ILE A 73 -26.56 0.45 5.57
C ILE A 73 -27.23 1.72 5.04
N ALA A 74 -26.92 2.88 5.61
CA ALA A 74 -27.48 4.17 5.22
C ALA A 74 -26.50 5.31 5.46
N VAL A 75 -26.63 6.39 4.68
CA VAL A 75 -25.86 7.63 4.82
C VAL A 75 -26.83 8.81 4.81
N GLU A 76 -26.70 9.67 5.82
CA GLU A 76 -27.48 10.88 5.98
C GLU A 76 -26.52 12.08 5.99
N GLY A 77 -26.78 13.10 5.18
CA GLY A 77 -26.04 14.36 5.26
C GLY A 77 -26.43 15.12 6.53
N VAL A 78 -25.44 15.58 7.30
CA VAL A 78 -25.66 16.28 8.57
C VAL A 78 -24.82 17.55 8.66
N LEU A 79 -25.28 18.51 9.47
CA LEU A 79 -24.46 19.64 9.87
C LEU A 79 -23.51 19.22 11.00
N PRO A 80 -22.33 19.86 11.16
CA PRO A 80 -21.35 19.49 12.19
C PRO A 80 -21.90 19.43 13.62
N GLU A 81 -22.85 20.32 13.93
CA GLU A 81 -23.49 20.43 15.25
C GLU A 81 -24.57 19.38 15.50
N THR A 82 -25.01 18.67 14.45
CA THR A 82 -26.11 17.69 14.51
C THR A 82 -25.61 16.24 14.59
N CYS A 83 -24.31 16.04 14.78
CA CYS A 83 -23.74 14.72 14.96
C CYS A 83 -24.16 14.13 16.32
N PRO A 84 -24.88 12.98 16.35
CA PRO A 84 -25.24 12.36 17.62
C PRO A 84 -24.00 11.85 18.36
N PRO A 85 -24.06 11.71 19.70
CA PRO A 85 -23.04 11.00 20.45
C PRO A 85 -22.82 9.59 19.88
N PRO A 86 -21.57 9.09 19.85
CA PRO A 86 -21.29 7.77 19.30
C PRO A 86 -22.05 6.67 20.05
N GLY A 87 -22.61 5.73 19.29
CA GLY A 87 -23.30 4.56 19.85
C GLY A 87 -22.34 3.53 20.48
N PRO A 88 -22.85 2.31 20.79
CA PRO A 88 -22.04 1.23 21.36
C PRO A 88 -20.79 0.93 20.53
N SER A 89 -19.68 0.64 21.20
CA SER A 89 -18.41 0.26 20.55
C SER A 89 -18.30 -1.24 20.22
N ASP A 90 -19.36 -2.02 20.50
CA ASP A 90 -19.39 -3.45 20.22
C ASP A 90 -19.34 -3.70 18.69
N PRO A 91 -18.33 -4.44 18.18
CA PRO A 91 -18.23 -4.75 16.76
C PRO A 91 -19.38 -5.62 16.23
N ALA A 92 -20.11 -6.34 17.09
CA ALA A 92 -21.19 -7.24 16.67
C ALA A 92 -22.55 -6.55 16.45
N VAL A 93 -22.68 -5.28 16.84
CA VAL A 93 -23.97 -4.56 16.86
C VAL A 93 -23.98 -3.43 15.84
N GLU A 94 -25.12 -3.17 15.22
CA GLU A 94 -25.33 -2.00 14.36
C GLU A 94 -25.08 -0.69 15.13
N VAL A 95 -24.46 0.30 14.48
CA VAL A 95 -24.15 1.59 15.12
C VAL A 95 -24.41 2.76 14.17
N ARG A 96 -24.72 3.92 14.74
CA ARG A 96 -24.76 5.21 14.03
C ARG A 96 -23.55 6.05 14.42
N VAL A 97 -22.76 6.45 13.43
CA VAL A 97 -21.47 7.13 13.62
C VAL A 97 -21.26 8.19 12.55
N CYS A 98 -20.78 9.38 12.94
CA CYS A 98 -20.39 10.41 11.99
C CYS A 98 -19.00 10.18 11.42
N ASP A 99 -18.73 10.77 10.26
CA ASP A 99 -17.38 10.88 9.76
C ASP A 99 -16.53 11.89 10.53
N PHE A 100 -15.22 11.81 10.33
CA PHE A 100 -14.26 12.70 10.99
C PHE A 100 -14.42 14.18 10.59
N THR A 101 -15.08 14.46 9.45
CA THR A 101 -15.43 15.83 9.05
C THR A 101 -16.77 16.33 9.59
N ARG A 102 -17.55 15.44 10.23
CA ARG A 102 -18.91 15.68 10.75
C ARG A 102 -19.89 16.22 9.69
N THR A 103 -19.76 15.76 8.45
CA THR A 103 -20.65 16.14 7.35
C THR A 103 -21.62 15.02 6.97
N ALA A 104 -21.34 13.80 7.38
CA ALA A 104 -22.19 12.64 7.10
C ALA A 104 -22.34 11.74 8.33
N LEU A 105 -23.56 11.26 8.54
CA LEU A 105 -23.94 10.29 9.55
C LEU A 105 -24.21 8.95 8.89
N TYR A 106 -23.45 7.93 9.30
CA TYR A 106 -23.53 6.59 8.75
C TYR A 106 -24.25 5.66 9.70
N THR A 107 -25.14 4.84 9.16
CA THR A 107 -25.67 3.65 9.83
C THR A 107 -24.87 2.45 9.33
N LEU A 108 -24.18 1.76 10.24
CA LEU A 108 -23.21 0.73 9.92
C LEU A 108 -23.64 -0.61 10.51
N GLY A 109 -23.63 -1.65 9.67
CA GLY A 109 -23.87 -3.02 10.13
C GLY A 109 -22.71 -3.56 10.98
N PRO A 110 -22.82 -4.79 11.50
CA PRO A 110 -21.74 -5.43 12.26
C PRO A 110 -20.40 -5.43 11.52
N GLN A 111 -19.30 -5.48 12.26
CA GLN A 111 -17.96 -5.52 11.70
C GLN A 111 -17.78 -6.75 10.80
N GLY A 112 -17.41 -6.50 9.54
CA GLY A 112 -17.14 -7.54 8.56
C GLY A 112 -15.71 -8.07 8.66
N VAL A 113 -14.74 -7.16 8.81
CA VAL A 113 -13.32 -7.51 8.97
C VAL A 113 -12.59 -6.47 9.81
N ALA A 114 -11.51 -6.86 10.48
CA ALA A 114 -10.59 -5.96 11.17
C ALA A 114 -9.22 -6.03 10.50
N LEU A 115 -8.62 -4.87 10.22
CA LEU A 115 -7.35 -4.76 9.52
C LEU A 115 -6.23 -4.39 10.48
N GLN A 116 -5.27 -5.28 10.67
CA GLN A 116 -4.05 -5.00 11.40
C GLN A 116 -3.13 -4.11 10.56
N LEU A 117 -3.09 -2.83 10.90
CA LEU A 117 -2.25 -1.85 10.23
C LEU A 117 -0.81 -1.97 10.70
N VAL A 118 0.11 -1.66 9.81
CA VAL A 118 1.56 -1.66 10.08
C VAL A 118 2.21 -0.31 9.79
N ARG A 119 1.56 0.51 8.96
CA ARG A 119 2.00 1.87 8.62
C ARG A 119 0.83 2.70 8.11
N VAL A 120 0.86 3.99 8.40
CA VAL A 120 -0.08 4.97 7.87
C VAL A 120 0.69 6.24 7.53
N ASP A 121 0.56 6.72 6.30
CA ASP A 121 1.27 7.91 5.80
C ASP A 121 0.28 8.89 5.13
N SER A 122 0.37 10.18 5.46
CA SER A 122 -0.30 11.27 4.74
C SER A 122 0.60 11.75 3.62
N LEU A 123 0.10 11.77 2.38
CA LEU A 123 0.91 12.04 1.18
C LEU A 123 0.17 12.98 0.22
N LEU A 124 0.93 13.84 -0.46
CA LEU A 124 0.43 14.56 -1.64
C LEU A 124 0.55 13.64 -2.87
N SER A 125 -0.58 13.30 -3.49
CA SER A 125 -0.59 12.49 -4.71
C SER A 125 -0.09 13.32 -5.90
N PRO A 126 0.97 12.90 -6.60
CA PRO A 126 1.48 13.63 -7.77
C PRO A 126 0.54 13.50 -8.98
N ILE A 127 -0.34 12.49 -8.99
CA ILE A 127 -1.26 12.22 -10.11
C ILE A 127 -2.51 13.08 -9.99
N THR A 128 -3.11 13.12 -8.80
CA THR A 128 -4.37 13.84 -8.57
C THR A 128 -4.16 15.25 -8.02
N ASN A 129 -2.92 15.61 -7.66
CA ASN A 129 -2.58 16.85 -6.98
C ASN A 129 -3.47 17.10 -5.73
N GLY A 130 -3.82 16.02 -5.04
CA GLY A 130 -4.66 16.02 -3.85
C GLY A 130 -4.06 15.16 -2.75
N TYR A 131 -4.46 15.42 -1.51
CA TYR A 131 -3.97 14.67 -0.36
C TYR A 131 -4.67 13.31 -0.25
N ILE A 132 -3.87 12.29 0.05
CA ILE A 132 -4.30 10.91 0.27
C ILE A 132 -3.67 10.38 1.55
N VAL A 133 -4.33 9.41 2.17
CA VAL A 133 -3.75 8.64 3.26
C VAL A 133 -3.49 7.23 2.78
N GLN A 134 -2.22 6.84 2.78
CA GLN A 134 -1.80 5.49 2.44
C GLN A 134 -1.72 4.65 3.70
N VAL A 135 -2.30 3.46 3.66
CA VAL A 135 -2.37 2.54 4.78
C VAL A 135 -1.76 1.21 4.35
N ALA A 136 -0.72 0.77 5.04
CA ALA A 136 -0.19 -0.57 4.89
C ALA A 136 -0.74 -1.47 6.00
N MET A 137 -1.13 -2.69 5.65
CA MET A 137 -1.59 -3.72 6.57
C MET A 137 -0.73 -4.98 6.48
N ASN A 138 -0.84 -5.87 7.46
CA ASN A 138 -0.13 -7.15 7.39
C ASN A 138 -0.76 -8.09 6.34
N SER A 139 -0.05 -9.15 5.97
CA SER A 139 -0.50 -10.09 4.94
C SER A 139 -1.79 -10.83 5.30
N GLU A 140 -2.00 -11.15 6.57
CA GLU A 140 -3.23 -11.78 7.05
C GLU A 140 -4.45 -10.88 6.83
N SER A 141 -4.33 -9.60 7.20
CA SER A 141 -5.38 -8.60 7.00
C SER A 141 -5.61 -8.31 5.53
N ALA A 142 -4.55 -8.27 4.72
CA ALA A 142 -4.65 -8.11 3.27
C ALA A 142 -5.48 -9.23 2.64
N SER A 143 -5.22 -10.49 3.03
CA SER A 143 -6.00 -11.64 2.55
C SER A 143 -7.46 -11.58 3.02
N ALA A 144 -7.68 -11.32 4.32
CA ALA A 144 -9.02 -11.21 4.88
C ALA A 144 -9.83 -10.07 4.23
N PHE A 145 -9.19 -8.95 3.94
CA PHE A 145 -9.82 -7.81 3.26
C PHE A 145 -10.15 -8.12 1.80
N ALA A 146 -9.26 -8.81 1.08
CA ALA A 146 -9.54 -9.27 -0.27
C ALA A 146 -10.74 -10.22 -0.31
N ASP A 147 -10.80 -11.19 0.61
CA ASP A 147 -11.92 -12.13 0.72
C ASP A 147 -13.23 -11.40 1.05
N TYR A 148 -13.17 -10.48 2.02
CA TYR A 148 -14.33 -9.67 2.39
C TYR A 148 -14.84 -8.83 1.21
N THR A 149 -13.97 -8.08 0.55
CA THR A 149 -14.36 -7.16 -0.53
C THR A 149 -14.91 -7.85 -1.78
N ARG A 150 -14.52 -9.11 -2.06
CA ARG A 150 -15.17 -9.91 -3.12
C ARG A 150 -16.69 -10.02 -2.94
N SER A 151 -17.17 -10.09 -1.70
CA SER A 151 -18.61 -10.14 -1.38
C SER A 151 -19.28 -8.77 -1.26
N GLN A 152 -18.49 -7.69 -1.33
CA GLN A 152 -18.94 -6.31 -1.17
C GLN A 152 -18.87 -5.49 -2.46
N VAL A 153 -18.57 -6.11 -3.61
CA VAL A 153 -18.59 -5.42 -4.90
C VAL A 153 -19.96 -4.78 -5.14
N GLY A 154 -19.96 -3.51 -5.54
CA GLY A 154 -21.15 -2.68 -5.72
C GLY A 154 -21.74 -2.10 -4.43
N LYS A 155 -21.11 -2.33 -3.27
CA LYS A 155 -21.57 -1.83 -1.96
C LYS A 155 -20.56 -0.84 -1.38
N GLN A 156 -21.06 -0.04 -0.43
CA GLN A 156 -20.23 0.87 0.34
C GLN A 156 -19.79 0.22 1.65
N ILE A 157 -18.52 0.41 1.99
CA ILE A 157 -17.96 0.01 3.28
C ILE A 157 -17.43 1.25 3.99
N ALA A 158 -17.30 1.18 5.32
CA ALA A 158 -16.74 2.22 6.14
C ALA A 158 -15.55 1.68 6.93
N PHE A 159 -14.46 2.44 6.92
CA PHE A 159 -13.33 2.31 7.84
C PHE A 159 -13.65 3.11 9.10
N VAL A 160 -13.69 2.44 10.24
CA VAL A 160 -14.13 3.00 11.51
C VAL A 160 -13.02 2.89 12.55
N ARG A 161 -12.74 4.02 13.19
CA ARG A 161 -11.77 4.11 14.29
C ARG A 161 -12.31 5.00 15.40
N ALA A 162 -12.18 4.56 16.65
CA ALA A 162 -12.66 5.29 17.83
C ALA A 162 -14.07 5.86 17.67
N SER A 163 -14.99 5.04 17.15
CA SER A 163 -16.38 5.43 16.86
C SER A 163 -16.52 6.67 15.96
N THR A 164 -15.63 6.79 14.97
CA THR A 164 -15.65 7.80 13.90
C THR A 164 -15.41 7.10 12.57
N VAL A 165 -16.19 7.44 11.54
CA VAL A 165 -15.93 6.99 10.16
C VAL A 165 -14.77 7.80 9.59
N VAL A 166 -13.69 7.13 9.25
CA VAL A 166 -12.49 7.76 8.70
C VAL A 166 -12.60 7.89 7.18
N SER A 167 -13.11 6.86 6.51
CA SER A 167 -13.38 6.87 5.07
C SER A 167 -14.48 5.85 4.77
N ALA A 168 -15.30 6.12 3.75
CA ALA A 168 -16.40 5.23 3.37
C ALA A 168 -16.48 5.03 1.84
N PRO A 169 -15.52 4.34 1.21
CA PRO A 169 -15.51 4.17 -0.24
C PRO A 169 -16.58 3.17 -0.72
N GLN A 170 -16.96 3.34 -1.99
CA GLN A 170 -17.66 2.32 -2.75
C GLN A 170 -16.67 1.27 -3.24
N ILE A 171 -17.01 -0.01 -3.11
CA ILE A 171 -16.16 -1.12 -3.57
C ILE A 171 -16.57 -1.48 -4.99
N SER A 172 -15.77 -1.06 -5.97
CA SER A 172 -15.98 -1.37 -7.39
C SER A 172 -15.45 -2.75 -7.80
N GLU A 173 -14.45 -3.25 -7.07
CA GLU A 173 -13.81 -4.54 -7.30
C GLU A 173 -13.19 -5.07 -6.00
N ALA A 174 -12.78 -6.33 -6.01
CA ALA A 174 -12.07 -6.90 -4.88
C ALA A 174 -10.73 -6.20 -4.66
N VAL A 175 -10.46 -5.76 -3.43
CA VAL A 175 -9.22 -5.06 -3.10
C VAL A 175 -8.17 -6.08 -2.72
N VAL A 176 -7.18 -6.25 -3.59
CA VAL A 176 -6.07 -7.20 -3.39
C VAL A 176 -4.78 -6.41 -3.16
N GLY A 177 -4.03 -6.79 -2.13
CA GLY A 177 -2.78 -6.16 -1.75
C GLY A 177 -2.78 -5.74 -0.28
N ASP A 178 -1.59 -5.42 0.21
CA ASP A 178 -1.34 -4.96 1.57
C ASP A 178 -1.37 -3.43 1.70
N LEU A 179 -1.46 -2.72 0.58
CA LEU A 179 -1.46 -1.27 0.51
C LEU A 179 -2.82 -0.75 0.06
N LEU A 180 -3.42 0.11 0.87
CA LEU A 180 -4.67 0.79 0.58
C LEU A 180 -4.44 2.30 0.48
N GLN A 181 -5.10 2.94 -0.49
CA GLN A 181 -5.13 4.40 -0.59
C GLN A 181 -6.52 4.90 -0.22
N LEU A 182 -6.59 5.65 0.87
CA LEU A 182 -7.78 6.36 1.30
C LEU A 182 -7.75 7.78 0.73
N SER A 183 -8.79 8.14 -0.02
CA SER A 183 -8.94 9.43 -0.67
C SER A 183 -10.33 10.03 -0.36
N GLY A 184 -10.54 11.30 -0.69
CA GLY A 184 -11.82 11.96 -0.43
C GLY A 184 -11.81 13.49 -0.52
N ASN A 185 -11.12 14.09 -1.51
CA ASN A 185 -10.93 15.54 -1.61
C ASN A 185 -10.41 16.17 -0.31
N LEU A 186 -9.41 15.51 0.30
CA LEU A 186 -8.85 15.93 1.58
C LEU A 186 -8.01 17.20 1.40
N THR A 187 -8.13 18.13 2.34
CA THR A 187 -7.08 19.12 2.59
C THR A 187 -5.88 18.47 3.26
N GLU A 188 -4.74 19.16 3.29
CA GLU A 188 -3.55 18.74 4.04
C GLU A 188 -3.90 18.40 5.49
N GLN A 189 -4.54 19.36 6.18
CA GLN A 189 -4.94 19.20 7.57
C GLN A 189 -5.91 18.02 7.79
N GLN A 190 -6.83 17.78 6.84
CA GLN A 190 -7.74 16.64 6.93
C GLN A 190 -7.03 15.31 6.71
N SER A 191 -6.04 15.27 5.81
CA SER A 191 -5.20 14.09 5.56
C SER A 191 -4.34 13.76 6.77
N ASP A 192 -3.74 14.76 7.40
CA ASP A 192 -2.94 14.58 8.61
C ASP A 192 -3.78 14.15 9.80
N GLU A 193 -4.97 14.73 9.98
CA GLU A 193 -5.90 14.30 11.03
C GLU A 193 -6.40 12.87 10.78
N MET A 194 -6.72 12.53 9.54
CA MET A 194 -7.07 11.17 9.14
C MET A 194 -5.95 10.18 9.47
N ALA A 195 -4.70 10.51 9.12
CA ALA A 195 -3.55 9.68 9.42
C ALA A 195 -3.37 9.50 10.94
N ARG A 196 -3.48 10.59 11.71
CA ARG A 196 -3.40 10.56 13.18
C ARG A 196 -4.47 9.66 13.81
N LEU A 197 -5.71 9.74 13.33
CA LEU A 197 -6.80 8.88 13.81
C LEU A 197 -6.49 7.41 13.55
N LEU A 198 -5.97 7.07 12.36
CA LEU A 198 -5.65 5.69 11.97
C LEU A 198 -4.42 5.14 12.71
N GLN A 199 -3.44 6.00 13.02
CA GLN A 199 -2.22 5.62 13.72
C GLN A 199 -2.41 5.32 15.19
N ASP A 200 -3.52 5.73 15.81
CA ASP A 200 -3.81 5.58 17.24
C ASP A 200 -3.24 4.26 17.82
N GLU A 201 -2.22 4.41 18.65
CA GLU A 201 -1.46 3.33 19.30
C GLU A 201 -1.94 3.24 20.75
N THR A 202 -1.96 2.04 21.32
CA THR A 202 -2.28 1.82 22.75
C THR A 202 -1.19 2.33 23.66
#